data_AF-A0A2Z3S542-F1
#
_entry.id   AF-A0A2Z3S542-F1
#
_cell.length_a   1.000
_cell.length_b   1.000
_cell.length_c   1.000
_cell.angle_alpha   90.00
_cell.angle_beta   90.00
_cell.angle_gamma   90.00
#
_symmetry.space_group_name_H-M   'P 1'
#
loop_
_entity.id
_entity.type
_entity.pdbx_description
1 polymer ?
#
loop_
_entity_poly.entity_id
_entity_poly.type
_entity_poly.pdbx_seq_one_letter_code
_entity_poly.pdbx_strand_id
1 'polypeptide(L)'
;MTSPIFSSLRGVTSTRYVAAIWTSRVLALAVTALYFTAWWDESQARQEPMLGGASNPSLIYTWAVWTHLFPAVAILLFTVVGWNRPGLAGIGFAIFALLQAFTVGTELAFLPIVVAPGLIVAIAYVTAYRWGMRDVYLEKNK
;
A
#
# COMPACT_ATOMS: atom_id res chain seq x y z
N MET A 1 12.43 22.39 12.60
CA MET A 1 13.15 21.31 11.87
C MET A 1 12.12 20.32 11.36
N THR A 2 12.07 20.04 10.06
CA THR A 2 11.17 18.99 9.52
C THR A 2 11.69 17.62 9.94
N SER A 3 10.84 16.76 10.50
CA SER A 3 11.24 15.42 10.92
C SER A 3 11.82 14.63 9.73
N PRO A 4 12.90 13.84 9.92
CA PRO A 4 13.58 13.10 8.85
C PRO A 4 12.63 12.27 7.98
N ILE A 5 11.59 11.72 8.59
CA ILE A 5 10.59 10.83 7.97
C ILE A 5 9.79 11.53 6.85
N PHE A 6 9.57 12.84 6.98
CA PHE A 6 8.81 13.64 6.01
C PHE A 6 9.72 14.26 4.94
N SER A 7 11.03 14.01 5.01
CA SER A 7 11.99 14.60 4.09
C SER A 7 11.78 14.08 2.68
N SER A 8 11.81 15.01 1.72
CA SER A 8 11.86 14.66 0.31
C SER A 8 13.24 14.12 -0.03
N LEU A 9 13.29 12.97 -0.71
CA LEU A 9 14.53 12.35 -1.19
C LEU A 9 14.69 12.45 -2.71
N ARG A 10 13.95 13.37 -3.36
CA ARG A 10 13.97 13.58 -4.82
C ARG A 10 15.37 13.85 -5.38
N GLY A 11 16.26 14.47 -4.60
CA GLY A 11 17.62 14.81 -5.02
C GLY A 11 18.64 13.69 -4.90
N VAL A 12 18.30 12.54 -4.31
CA VAL A 12 19.24 11.43 -4.11
C VAL A 12 19.34 10.62 -5.39
N THR A 13 20.55 10.49 -5.93
CA THR A 13 20.81 9.84 -7.24
C THR A 13 21.63 8.56 -7.14
N SER A 14 21.97 8.10 -5.93
CA SER A 14 22.77 6.88 -5.76
C SER A 14 22.04 5.67 -6.37
N THR A 15 22.78 4.83 -7.12
CA THR A 15 22.21 3.68 -7.85
C THR A 15 21.40 2.76 -6.93
N ARG A 16 21.90 2.51 -5.72
CA ARG A 16 21.21 1.67 -4.72
C ARG A 16 19.86 2.25 -4.30
N TYR A 17 19.80 3.57 -4.06
CA TYR A 17 18.56 4.24 -3.65
C TYR A 17 17.57 4.23 -4.81
N VAL A 18 18.03 4.60 -6.01
CA VAL A 18 17.21 4.65 -7.22
C VAL A 18 16.60 3.27 -7.53
N ALA A 19 17.41 2.21 -7.48
CA ALA A 19 16.90 0.85 -7.66
C ALA A 19 15.85 0.49 -6.59
N ALA A 20 16.16 0.71 -5.31
CA ALA A 20 15.24 0.40 -4.23
C ALA A 20 13.91 1.16 -4.33
N ILE A 21 13.95 2.48 -4.60
CA ILE A 21 12.73 3.28 -4.64
C ILE A 21 11.84 2.92 -5.84
N TRP A 22 12.43 2.58 -6.98
CA TRP A 22 11.67 2.12 -8.15
C TRP A 22 11.03 0.75 -7.89
N THR A 23 11.78 -0.18 -7.30
CA THR A 23 11.21 -1.48 -6.87
C THR A 23 10.03 -1.27 -5.92
N SER A 24 10.18 -0.42 -4.90
CA SER A 24 9.08 -0.13 -3.96
C SER A 24 7.84 0.47 -4.65
N ARG A 25 8.03 1.38 -5.62
CA ARG A 25 6.92 1.98 -6.38
C ARG A 25 6.21 0.95 -7.26
N VAL A 26 6.96 0.11 -7.96
CA VAL A 26 6.38 -0.95 -8.81
C VAL A 26 5.58 -1.92 -7.94
N LEU A 27 6.14 -2.35 -6.80
CA LEU A 27 5.42 -3.22 -5.87
C LEU A 27 4.15 -2.54 -5.32
N ALA A 28 4.23 -1.26 -4.95
CA ALA A 28 3.08 -0.52 -4.45
C ALA A 28 1.95 -0.40 -5.48
N LEU A 29 2.30 -0.10 -6.73
CA LEU A 29 1.34 -0.04 -7.84
C LEU A 29 0.78 -1.42 -8.16
N ALA A 30 1.59 -2.48 -8.12
CA ALA A 30 1.13 -3.85 -8.31
C ALA A 30 0.14 -4.28 -7.22
N VAL A 31 0.44 -4.01 -5.94
CA VAL A 31 -0.50 -4.29 -4.83
C VAL A 31 -1.77 -3.45 -4.98
N THR A 32 -1.66 -2.19 -5.39
CA THR A 32 -2.82 -1.35 -5.68
C THR A 32 -3.70 -1.95 -6.77
N ALA A 33 -3.09 -2.41 -7.88
CA ALA A 33 -3.80 -3.07 -8.97
C ALA A 33 -4.47 -4.37 -8.50
N LEU A 34 -3.80 -5.19 -7.68
CA LEU A 34 -4.38 -6.41 -7.12
C LEU A 34 -5.64 -6.13 -6.29
N TYR A 35 -5.63 -5.08 -5.45
CA TYR A 35 -6.80 -4.69 -4.67
C TYR A 35 -7.94 -4.13 -5.55
N PHE A 36 -7.61 -3.41 -6.63
CA PHE A 36 -8.61 -3.00 -7.62
C PHE A 36 -9.22 -4.19 -8.36
N THR A 37 -8.43 -5.19 -8.74
CA THR A 37 -8.94 -6.42 -9.35
C THR A 37 -9.82 -7.18 -8.38
N ALA A 38 -9.41 -7.33 -7.12
CA ALA A 38 -10.22 -7.98 -6.09
C ALA A 38 -11.55 -7.24 -5.86
N TRP A 39 -11.55 -5.90 -5.88
CA TRP A 39 -12.79 -5.13 -5.85
C TRP A 39 -13.68 -5.39 -7.06
N TRP A 40 -13.09 -5.44 -8.25
CA TRP A 40 -13.82 -5.70 -9.49
C TRP A 40 -14.47 -7.08 -9.47
N ASP A 41 -13.69 -8.12 -9.16
CA ASP A 41 -14.15 -9.50 -9.08
C ASP A 41 -15.26 -9.65 -8.04
N GLU A 42 -15.08 -9.07 -6.85
CA GLU A 42 -16.08 -9.08 -5.79
C GLU A 42 -17.36 -8.34 -6.21
N SER A 43 -17.23 -7.23 -6.95
CA SER A 43 -18.37 -6.49 -7.48
C SER A 43 -19.14 -7.29 -8.53
N GLN A 44 -18.45 -8.04 -9.40
CA GLN A 44 -19.08 -8.89 -10.41
C GLN A 44 -19.75 -10.13 -9.80
N ALA A 45 -19.06 -10.85 -8.91
CA ALA A 45 -19.62 -12.02 -8.22
C ALA A 45 -20.90 -11.69 -7.45
N ARG A 46 -21.00 -10.45 -6.96
CA ARG A 46 -22.15 -9.93 -6.23
C ARG A 46 -23.29 -9.41 -7.10
N GLN A 47 -23.11 -9.30 -8.41
CA GLN A 47 -24.19 -9.04 -9.37
C GLN A 47 -25.00 -10.30 -9.68
N GLU A 48 -24.39 -11.49 -9.59
CA GLU A 48 -25.08 -12.76 -9.91
C GLU A 48 -26.34 -13.02 -9.06
N PRO A 49 -26.35 -12.79 -7.72
CA PRO A 49 -27.57 -12.92 -6.90
C PRO A 49 -28.66 -11.89 -7.24
N MET A 50 -28.30 -10.75 -7.84
CA MET A 50 -29.26 -9.72 -8.25
C MET A 50 -30.06 -10.13 -9.49
N LEU A 51 -29.46 -10.94 -10.37
CA LEU A 51 -30.15 -11.55 -11.51
C LEU A 51 -31.16 -12.64 -11.05
N GLY A 52 -30.99 -13.18 -9.84
CA GLY A 52 -31.88 -14.15 -9.21
C GLY A 52 -32.97 -13.56 -8.29
N GLY A 53 -33.11 -12.23 -8.19
CA GLY A 53 -34.17 -11.58 -7.44
C GLY A 53 -33.89 -11.30 -5.95
N ALA A 54 -32.63 -11.34 -5.50
CA ALA A 54 -32.26 -10.98 -4.12
C ALA A 54 -32.55 -9.49 -3.83
N SER A 55 -33.17 -9.23 -2.68
CA SER A 55 -33.92 -8.00 -2.40
C SER A 55 -33.14 -6.81 -1.84
N ASN A 56 -31.81 -6.86 -1.71
CA ASN A 56 -31.05 -5.70 -1.20
C ASN A 56 -29.73 -5.41 -1.93
N PRO A 57 -29.77 -4.69 -3.06
CA PRO A 57 -28.61 -4.25 -3.82
C PRO A 57 -27.58 -3.48 -2.99
N SER A 58 -28.06 -2.61 -2.10
CA SER A 58 -27.25 -1.53 -1.52
C SER A 58 -26.20 -2.06 -0.54
N LEU A 59 -26.55 -3.03 0.32
CA LEU A 59 -25.63 -3.62 1.30
C LEU A 59 -24.49 -4.40 0.62
N ILE A 60 -24.82 -5.09 -0.47
CA ILE A 60 -23.88 -5.93 -1.21
C ILE A 60 -22.84 -5.08 -1.94
N TYR A 61 -23.26 -4.01 -2.63
CA TYR A 61 -22.34 -3.04 -3.24
C TYR A 61 -21.54 -2.27 -2.18
N THR A 62 -22.17 -1.91 -1.07
CA THR A 62 -21.51 -1.21 0.04
C THR A 62 -20.37 -2.07 0.61
N TRP A 63 -20.56 -3.38 0.75
CA TRP A 63 -19.52 -4.28 1.21
C TRP A 63 -18.28 -4.30 0.32
N ALA A 64 -18.43 -4.49 -1.00
CA ALA A 64 -17.30 -4.51 -1.94
C ALA A 64 -16.52 -3.18 -1.90
N VAL A 65 -17.21 -2.06 -1.74
CA VAL A 65 -16.58 -0.74 -1.57
C VAL A 65 -15.74 -0.68 -0.29
N TRP A 66 -16.30 -1.08 0.86
CA TRP A 66 -15.61 -0.99 2.15
C TRP A 66 -14.42 -1.95 2.27
N THR A 67 -14.54 -3.15 1.70
CA THR A 67 -13.55 -4.23 1.88
C THR A 67 -12.46 -4.25 0.81
N HIS A 68 -12.70 -3.65 -0.35
CA HIS A 68 -11.74 -3.70 -1.45
C HIS A 68 -11.43 -2.32 -2.05
N LEU A 69 -12.45 -1.53 -2.44
CA LEU A 69 -12.21 -0.24 -3.10
C LEU A 69 -11.53 0.79 -2.18
N PHE A 70 -12.05 1.00 -0.97
CA PHE A 70 -11.45 1.93 -0.02
C PHE A 70 -10.02 1.53 0.37
N PRO A 71 -9.72 0.25 0.66
CA PRO A 71 -8.35 -0.23 0.76
C PRO A 71 -7.49 0.12 -0.45
N ALA A 72 -7.96 -0.13 -1.67
CA ALA A 72 -7.23 0.17 -2.91
C ALA A 72 -6.92 1.67 -3.04
N VAL A 73 -7.90 2.53 -2.77
CA VAL A 73 -7.74 3.99 -2.80
C VAL A 73 -6.77 4.45 -1.71
N ALA A 74 -6.83 3.89 -0.50
CA ALA A 74 -5.94 4.25 0.59
C ALA A 74 -4.47 3.98 0.25
N ILE A 75 -4.15 2.79 -0.28
CA ILE A 75 -2.77 2.45 -0.68
C ILE A 75 -2.30 3.25 -1.90
N LEU A 76 -3.20 3.57 -2.83
CA LEU A 76 -2.89 4.49 -3.93
C LEU A 76 -2.52 5.88 -3.41
N LEU A 77 -3.28 6.42 -2.46
CA LEU A 77 -2.99 7.71 -1.83
C LEU A 77 -1.65 7.70 -1.11
N PHE A 78 -1.32 6.66 -0.34
CA PHE A 78 -0.01 6.54 0.29
C PHE A 78 1.14 6.50 -0.73
N THR A 79 0.92 5.84 -1.87
CA THR A 79 1.89 5.79 -2.97
C THR A 79 2.10 7.17 -3.61
N VAL A 80 1.02 7.89 -3.91
CA VAL A 80 1.07 9.21 -4.56
C VAL A 80 1.63 10.28 -3.62
N VAL A 81 1.13 10.36 -2.39
CA VAL A 81 1.60 11.33 -1.38
C VAL A 81 3.05 11.04 -0.99
N GLY A 82 3.41 9.76 -0.89
CA GLY A 82 4.76 9.30 -0.55
C GLY A 82 5.73 9.24 -1.73
N TRP A 83 5.33 9.66 -2.94
CA TRP A 83 6.11 9.44 -4.17
C TRP A 83 7.57 9.87 -4.06
N ASN A 84 7.81 11.06 -3.49
CA ASN A 84 9.16 11.61 -3.23
C ASN A 84 9.56 11.54 -1.75
N ARG A 85 8.70 10.98 -0.89
CA ARG A 85 8.85 10.92 0.56
C ARG A 85 8.68 9.45 1.00
N PRO A 86 9.67 8.57 0.74
CA PRO A 86 9.50 7.14 0.96
C PRO A 86 9.22 6.75 2.41
N GLY A 87 9.65 7.56 3.38
CA GLY A 87 9.28 7.38 4.79
C GLY A 87 7.76 7.44 5.01
N LEU A 88 7.07 8.37 4.35
CA LEU A 88 5.60 8.48 4.39
C LEU A 88 4.93 7.28 3.74
N ALA A 89 5.39 6.87 2.56
CA ALA A 89 4.83 5.70 1.88
C ALA A 89 5.01 4.44 2.75
N GLY A 90 6.21 4.22 3.31
CA GLY A 90 6.50 3.08 4.18
C GLY A 90 5.59 3.04 5.42
N ILE A 91 5.38 4.18 6.07
CA ILE A 91 4.43 4.29 7.21
C ILE A 91 3.01 3.99 6.76
N GLY A 92 2.56 4.57 5.65
CA GLY A 92 1.22 4.33 5.12
C GLY A 92 0.95 2.84 4.85
N PHE A 93 1.89 2.16 4.20
CA PHE A 93 1.78 0.71 3.96
C PHE A 93 1.91 -0.13 5.24
N ALA A 94 2.69 0.30 6.23
CA ALA A 94 2.77 -0.38 7.52
C ALA A 94 1.45 -0.27 8.31
N ILE A 95 0.86 0.93 8.34
CA ILE A 95 -0.46 1.15 8.95
C ILE A 95 -1.51 0.31 8.21
N PHE A 96 -1.48 0.31 6.88
CA PHE A 96 -2.38 -0.50 6.07
C PHE A 96 -2.25 -2.00 6.41
N ALA A 97 -1.03 -2.54 6.43
CA ALA A 97 -0.79 -3.94 6.78
C ALA A 97 -1.27 -4.27 8.21
N LEU A 98 -1.07 -3.36 9.16
CA LEU A 98 -1.57 -3.52 10.53
C LEU A 98 -3.11 -3.56 10.57
N LEU A 99 -3.77 -2.63 9.87
CA LEU A 99 -5.23 -2.61 9.77
C LEU A 99 -5.75 -3.91 9.14
N GLN A 100 -5.11 -4.39 8.09
CA GLN A 100 -5.45 -5.68 7.46
C GLN A 100 -5.30 -6.85 8.45
N ALA A 101 -4.25 -6.85 9.28
CA ALA A 101 -4.07 -7.89 10.30
C ALA A 101 -5.20 -7.86 11.33
N PHE A 102 -5.68 -6.68 11.72
CA PHE A 102 -6.84 -6.54 12.61
C PHE A 102 -8.14 -6.99 11.95
N THR A 103 -8.34 -6.74 10.64
CA THR A 103 -9.57 -7.13 9.94
C THR A 103 -9.69 -8.63 9.68
N VAL A 104 -8.58 -9.35 9.56
CA VAL A 104 -8.58 -10.83 9.46
C VAL A 104 -9.13 -11.49 10.73
N GLY A 105 -9.05 -10.81 11.88
CA GLY A 105 -9.63 -11.30 13.13
C GLY A 105 -9.03 -12.65 13.57
N THR A 106 -9.87 -13.68 13.67
CA THR A 106 -9.47 -15.03 14.12
C THR A 106 -8.99 -15.94 12.99
N GLU A 107 -9.09 -15.52 11.73
CA GLU A 107 -8.74 -16.36 10.57
C GLU A 107 -7.24 -16.31 10.25
N LEU A 108 -6.41 -16.71 11.21
CA LEU A 108 -4.94 -16.57 11.17
C LEU A 108 -4.29 -17.17 9.91
N ALA A 109 -4.92 -18.18 9.29
CA ALA A 109 -4.45 -18.79 8.05
C ALA A 109 -4.39 -17.80 6.87
N PHE A 110 -5.22 -16.74 6.87
CA PHE A 110 -5.23 -15.73 5.81
C PHE A 110 -4.26 -14.57 6.05
N LEU A 111 -3.66 -14.46 7.24
CA LEU A 111 -2.70 -13.39 7.54
C LEU A 111 -1.58 -13.27 6.48
N PRO A 112 -0.92 -14.36 6.04
CA PRO A 112 0.13 -14.24 5.04
C PRO A 112 -0.38 -13.71 3.70
N ILE A 113 -1.62 -14.02 3.33
CA ILE A 113 -2.17 -13.64 2.03
C ILE A 113 -2.63 -12.18 2.05
N VAL A 114 -3.31 -11.76 3.13
CA VAL A 114 -3.92 -10.43 3.22
C VAL A 114 -2.91 -9.37 3.67
N VAL A 115 -2.04 -9.70 4.62
CA VAL A 115 -1.11 -8.76 5.26
C VAL A 115 0.22 -8.67 4.54
N ALA A 116 0.77 -9.78 4.06
CA ALA A 116 2.13 -9.81 3.52
C ALA A 116 2.33 -8.87 2.32
N PRO A 117 1.39 -8.73 1.35
CA PRO A 117 1.58 -7.80 0.24
C PRO A 117 1.83 -6.36 0.71
N GLY A 118 1.02 -5.86 1.65
CA GLY A 118 1.20 -4.53 2.24
C GLY A 118 2.50 -4.42 3.03
N LEU A 119 2.84 -5.44 3.82
CA LEU A 119 4.05 -5.45 4.64
C LEU A 119 5.34 -5.49 3.78
N ILE A 120 5.35 -6.25 2.69
CA ILE A 120 6.46 -6.32 1.74
C ILE A 120 6.72 -4.93 1.14
N VAL A 121 5.66 -4.23 0.73
CA VAL A 121 5.78 -2.85 0.21
C VAL A 121 6.29 -1.90 1.29
N ALA A 122 5.80 -2.02 2.53
CA ALA A 122 6.27 -1.21 3.65
C ALA A 122 7.78 -1.40 3.89
N ILE A 123 8.25 -2.65 3.95
CA ILE A 123 9.66 -3.01 4.13
C ILE A 123 10.51 -2.45 2.97
N ALA A 124 10.03 -2.56 1.73
CA ALA A 124 10.71 -2.02 0.56
C ALA A 124 10.89 -0.49 0.66
N TYR A 125 9.83 0.25 1.01
CA TYR A 125 9.90 1.70 1.19
C TYR A 125 10.79 2.12 2.37
N VAL A 126 10.73 1.41 3.50
CA VAL A 126 11.60 1.66 4.66
C VAL A 126 13.07 1.43 4.28
N THR A 127 13.35 0.37 3.52
CA THR A 127 14.71 0.07 3.04
C THR A 127 15.23 1.17 2.12
N ALA A 128 14.43 1.58 1.12
CA ALA A 128 14.75 2.69 0.23
C ALA A 128 15.00 4.00 1.01
N TYR A 129 14.13 4.30 1.98
CA TYR A 129 14.27 5.48 2.85
C TYR A 129 15.59 5.45 3.64
N ARG A 130 15.93 4.32 4.28
CA ARG A 130 17.17 4.18 5.05
C ARG A 130 18.40 4.40 4.19
N TRP A 131 18.41 3.87 2.97
CA TRP A 131 19.54 4.06 2.04
C TRP A 131 19.67 5.50 1.57
N GLY A 132 18.56 6.15 1.20
CA GLY A 132 18.58 7.53 0.76
C GLY A 132 18.99 8.50 1.87
N MET A 133 18.50 8.31 3.10
CA MET A 133 18.93 9.12 4.25
C MET A 133 20.42 8.96 4.56
N ARG A 134 20.96 7.73 4.44
CA ARG A 134 22.39 7.47 4.61
C ARG A 134 23.22 8.22 3.56
N ASP A 135 22.78 8.24 2.31
CA ASP A 135 23.47 8.96 1.24
C ASP A 135 23.48 10.48 1.48
N VAL A 136 22.33 11.05 1.85
CA VAL A 136 22.24 12.47 2.23
C VAL A 136 23.18 12.81 3.39
N TYR A 137 23.28 11.94 4.39
CA TYR A 137 24.19 12.14 5.51
C TYR A 137 25.65 12.10 5.07
N LEU A 138 26.04 11.12 4.25
CA LEU A 138 27.42 11.01 3.78
C LEU A 138 27.83 12.18 2.89
N GLU A 139 26.93 12.72 2.06
CA GLU A 139 27.22 13.89 1.23
C GLU A 139 27.38 15.17 2.06
N LYS A 140 26.59 15.35 3.14
CA LYS A 140 26.68 16.52 4.01
C LYS A 140 27.92 16.58 4.90
N ASN A 141 28.58 15.44 5.12
CA ASN A 141 29.76 15.32 6.00
C ASN A 141 31.04 14.96 5.23
N LYS A 142 31.04 15.20 3.91
CA LYS A 142 32.27 15.27 3.10
C LYS A 142 32.82 16.69 3.14
#